data_AF-A0A1G1CPG1-F1
#
_entry.id   AF-A0A1G1CPG1-F1
#
_cell.length_a   1.000
_cell.length_b   1.000
_cell.length_c   1.000
_cell.angle_alpha   90.00
_cell.angle_beta   90.00
_cell.angle_gamma   90.00
#
_symmetry.space_group_name_H-M   'P 1'
#
loop_
_entity.id
_entity.type
_entity.pdbx_description
1 polymer ?
#
loop_
_entity_poly.entity_id
_entity_poly.type
_entity_poly.pdbx_seq_one_letter_code
_entity_poly.pdbx_strand_id
1 'polypeptide(L)'
;MIDKIKFKKSDQVAFVGRIRPLIKRIQPKVDRVYVLERDIKRRETGILPDTASEEILPKVDVTIITGTAIANGTIDRLLQLSKKSREVALVGASASTIPDPLFKRGVTIVGAIRVRDTDRLLQIVSEGGGTQQLKSAIDFINLRPKNCGAQSRQQG
;
A
#
# COMPACT_ATOMS: atom_id res chain seq x y z
N MET A 1 3.98 4.39 -7.98
CA MET A 1 2.97 4.00 -6.95
C MET A 1 3.48 4.19 -5.51
N ILE A 2 4.78 4.15 -5.19
CA ILE A 2 5.29 4.61 -3.86
C ILE A 2 6.67 5.27 -3.97
N ASP A 3 6.82 6.11 -4.98
CA ASP A 3 8.13 6.67 -5.36
C ASP A 3 8.58 7.80 -4.41
N LYS A 4 7.67 8.20 -3.50
CA LYS A 4 7.90 9.21 -2.46
C LYS A 4 8.34 8.61 -1.12
N ILE A 5 8.46 7.28 -1.00
CA ILE A 5 9.03 6.63 0.18
C ILE A 5 10.55 6.57 0.02
N LYS A 6 11.28 7.08 1.01
CA LYS A 6 12.74 6.94 1.10
C LYS A 6 13.06 5.65 1.84
N PHE A 7 13.68 4.70 1.14
CA PHE A 7 14.16 3.44 1.70
C PHE A 7 15.63 3.57 2.11
N LYS A 8 15.98 2.94 3.23
CA LYS A 8 17.33 2.81 3.78
C LYS A 8 17.79 1.36 3.57
N LYS A 9 19.10 1.18 3.39
CA LYS A 9 19.71 -0.15 3.27
C LYS A 9 19.54 -1.02 4.51
N SER A 10 19.31 -0.43 5.68
CA SER A 10 19.05 -1.12 6.94
C SER A 10 17.57 -1.42 7.19
N ASP A 11 16.65 -0.97 6.32
CA ASP A 11 15.22 -1.16 6.59
C ASP A 11 14.83 -2.64 6.51
N GLN A 12 13.97 -3.06 7.44
CA GLN A 12 13.14 -4.24 7.27
C GLN A 12 11.76 -3.81 6.74
N VAL A 13 11.32 -4.43 5.64
CA VAL A 13 10.07 -4.06 4.94
C VAL A 13 9.11 -5.23 4.93
N ALA A 14 7.88 -5.02 5.41
CA ALA A 14 6.80 -6.00 5.26
C ALA A 14 5.84 -5.61 4.14
N PHE A 15 5.46 -6.59 3.32
CA PHE A 15 4.38 -6.50 2.37
C PHE A 15 3.22 -7.37 2.85
N VAL A 16 2.05 -6.75 3.06
CA VAL A 16 0.78 -7.46 3.23
C VAL A 16 0.11 -7.52 1.87
N GLY A 17 0.02 -8.72 1.31
CA GLY A 17 -0.33 -8.98 -0.08
C GLY A 17 0.89 -9.07 -1.00
N ARG A 18 0.88 -10.03 -1.92
CA ARG A 18 2.01 -10.28 -2.85
C ARG A 18 1.98 -9.31 -4.05
N ILE A 19 2.69 -8.19 -3.93
CA ILE A 19 2.79 -7.14 -4.96
C ILE A 19 4.11 -7.30 -5.74
N ARG A 20 4.20 -8.33 -6.60
CA ARG A 20 5.47 -8.75 -7.25
C ARG A 20 6.28 -7.61 -7.89
N PRO A 21 5.69 -6.68 -8.68
CA PRO A 21 6.48 -5.61 -9.30
C PRO A 21 7.14 -4.69 -8.27
N LEU A 22 6.47 -4.45 -7.14
CA LEU A 22 6.96 -3.56 -6.11
C LEU A 22 8.00 -4.24 -5.22
N ILE A 23 7.79 -5.52 -4.89
CA ILE A 23 8.75 -6.36 -4.17
C ILE A 23 10.09 -6.40 -4.94
N LYS A 24 10.07 -6.74 -6.23
CA LYS A 24 11.28 -6.79 -7.07
C LYS A 24 12.06 -5.47 -7.09
N ARG A 25 11.35 -4.35 -7.04
CA ARG A 25 11.95 -3.01 -7.07
C ARG A 25 12.57 -2.58 -5.74
N ILE A 26 12.05 -3.08 -4.61
CA ILE A 26 12.44 -2.65 -3.26
C ILE A 26 13.45 -3.59 -2.63
N GLN A 27 13.35 -4.90 -2.88
CA GLN A 27 14.24 -5.91 -2.32
C GLN A 27 15.74 -5.56 -2.43
N PRO A 28 16.29 -5.06 -3.55
CA PRO A 28 17.72 -4.71 -3.62
C PRO A 28 18.11 -3.43 -2.86
N LYS A 29 17.15 -2.70 -2.28
CA LYS A 29 17.36 -1.38 -1.64
C LYS A 29 17.34 -1.42 -0.12
N VAL A 30 16.99 -2.55 0.47
CA VAL A 30 16.69 -2.71 1.91
C VAL A 30 17.39 -3.96 2.45
N ASP A 31 17.42 -4.11 3.76
CA ASP A 31 18.09 -5.24 4.43
C ASP A 31 17.27 -6.52 4.26
N ARG A 32 15.96 -6.41 4.52
CA ARG A 32 15.06 -7.57 4.49
C ARG A 32 13.68 -7.22 3.97
N VAL A 33 13.08 -8.18 3.25
CA VAL A 33 11.70 -8.12 2.80
C VAL A 33 10.93 -9.33 3.34
N TYR A 34 9.83 -9.07 4.02
CA TYR A 34 8.83 -10.05 4.42
C TYR A 34 7.61 -9.91 3.50
N VAL A 35 7.07 -11.02 3.00
CA VAL A 35 5.85 -11.03 2.18
C VAL A 35 4.83 -11.92 2.87
N LEU A 36 3.69 -11.35 3.22
CA LEU A 36 2.56 -12.02 3.89
C LEU A 36 1.42 -12.13 2.89
N GLU A 37 0.96 -13.34 2.58
CA GLU A 37 -0.11 -13.57 1.59
C GLU A 37 -1.13 -14.57 2.13
N ARG A 38 -2.40 -14.17 2.09
CA ARG A 38 -3.53 -14.98 2.57
C ARG A 38 -3.81 -16.13 1.61
N ASP A 39 -3.83 -15.84 0.31
CA ASP A 39 -4.17 -16.82 -0.72
C ASP A 39 -3.08 -17.90 -0.82
N ILE A 40 -3.43 -19.13 -0.41
CA ILE A 40 -2.56 -20.30 -0.45
C ILE A 40 -1.99 -20.51 -1.85
N LYS A 41 -2.80 -20.31 -2.90
CA LYS A 41 -2.37 -20.53 -4.30
C LYS A 41 -1.29 -19.54 -4.74
N ARG A 42 -1.16 -18.41 -4.02
CA ARG A 42 -0.19 -17.35 -4.30
C ARG A 42 1.01 -17.39 -3.36
N ARG A 43 1.02 -18.29 -2.37
CA ARG A 43 2.16 -18.55 -1.49
C ARG A 43 3.15 -19.49 -2.18
N GLU A 44 4.39 -19.03 -2.25
CA GLU A 44 5.56 -19.79 -2.73
C GLU A 44 6.59 -19.84 -1.60
N THR A 45 7.67 -20.59 -1.78
CA THR A 45 8.79 -20.64 -0.82
C THR A 45 9.24 -19.24 -0.42
N GLY A 46 9.30 -18.97 0.88
CA GLY A 46 9.67 -17.66 1.44
C GLY A 46 8.53 -16.66 1.59
N ILE A 47 7.31 -16.99 1.17
CA ILE A 47 6.09 -16.19 1.44
C ILE A 47 5.37 -16.78 2.64
N LEU A 48 5.08 -15.92 3.62
CA LEU A 48 4.47 -16.29 4.88
C LEU A 48 2.94 -16.18 4.80
N PRO A 49 2.21 -16.92 5.65
CA PRO A 49 0.76 -16.70 5.80
C PRO A 49 0.46 -15.31 6.35
N ASP A 50 -0.76 -14.81 6.13
CA ASP A 50 -1.19 -13.51 6.67
C ASP A 50 -1.25 -13.50 8.21
N THR A 51 -1.40 -14.66 8.85
CA THR A 51 -1.32 -14.80 10.32
C THR A 51 0.03 -14.39 10.91
N ALA A 52 1.13 -14.45 10.13
CA ALA A 52 2.45 -13.99 10.58
C ALA A 52 2.53 -12.45 10.74
N SER A 53 1.49 -11.71 10.33
CA SER A 53 1.41 -10.26 10.50
C SER A 53 1.53 -9.82 11.96
N GLU A 54 0.95 -10.60 12.88
CA GLU A 54 0.99 -10.37 14.32
C GLU A 54 2.42 -10.30 14.87
N GLU A 55 3.30 -11.13 14.33
CA GLU A 55 4.70 -11.19 14.77
C GLU A 55 5.59 -10.18 14.04
N ILE A 56 5.35 -10.00 12.74
CA ILE A 56 6.27 -9.28 11.84
C ILE A 56 6.01 -7.78 11.84
N LEU A 57 4.74 -7.36 11.69
CA LEU A 57 4.41 -5.95 11.52
C LEU A 57 4.86 -5.05 12.70
N PRO A 58 4.84 -5.51 13.97
CA PRO A 58 5.36 -4.72 15.09
C PRO A 58 6.88 -4.50 15.09
N LYS A 59 7.64 -5.16 14.20
CA LYS A 59 9.12 -5.17 14.23
C LYS A 59 9.76 -4.48 13.01
N VAL A 60 8.99 -4.15 11.97
CA VAL A 60 9.52 -3.64 10.69
C VAL A 60 9.48 -2.12 10.59
N ASP A 61 10.44 -1.55 9.85
CA ASP A 61 10.57 -0.11 9.63
C ASP A 61 9.52 0.43 8.66
N VAL A 62 9.16 -0.35 7.64
CA VAL A 62 8.19 0.03 6.61
C VAL A 62 7.16 -1.07 6.40
N THR A 63 5.89 -0.71 6.48
CA THR A 63 4.80 -1.61 6.08
C THR A 63 4.16 -1.15 4.78
N ILE A 64 3.99 -2.06 3.83
CA ILE A 64 3.27 -1.85 2.58
C ILE A 64 2.06 -2.80 2.56
N ILE A 65 0.85 -2.23 2.57
CA ILE A 65 -0.42 -2.94 2.66
C ILE A 65 -1.16 -2.81 1.32
N THR A 66 -1.65 -3.94 0.80
CA THR A 66 -2.55 -3.93 -0.36
C THR A 66 -3.89 -3.23 -0.06
N GLY A 67 -4.42 -2.48 -1.03
CA GLY A 67 -5.74 -1.85 -0.95
C GLY A 67 -6.88 -2.86 -0.74
N THR A 68 -6.68 -4.13 -1.12
CA THR A 68 -7.66 -5.20 -0.87
C THR A 68 -7.89 -5.46 0.63
N ALA A 69 -7.00 -5.00 1.51
CA ALA A 69 -7.18 -5.05 2.95
C ALA A 69 -8.40 -4.23 3.44
N ILE A 70 -8.80 -3.20 2.68
CA ILE A 70 -10.05 -2.46 2.95
C ILE A 70 -11.24 -3.39 2.67
N ALA A 71 -11.28 -3.98 1.47
CA ALA A 71 -12.41 -4.78 1.02
C ALA A 71 -12.65 -6.04 1.85
N ASN A 72 -11.59 -6.64 2.40
CA ASN A 72 -11.68 -7.86 3.20
C ASN A 72 -11.69 -7.61 4.72
N GLY A 73 -11.83 -6.36 5.16
CA GLY A 73 -12.00 -5.99 6.57
C GLY A 73 -10.75 -6.11 7.44
N THR A 74 -9.55 -6.29 6.88
CA THR A 74 -8.33 -6.49 7.69
C THR A 74 -7.53 -5.23 7.96
N ILE A 75 -7.84 -4.13 7.26
CA ILE A 75 -7.07 -2.89 7.33
C ILE A 75 -6.85 -2.39 8.77
N ASP A 76 -7.86 -2.44 9.63
CA ASP A 76 -7.77 -1.88 10.98
C ASP A 76 -6.76 -2.60 11.86
N ARG A 77 -6.76 -3.93 11.85
CA ARG A 77 -5.79 -4.72 12.60
C ARG A 77 -4.38 -4.53 12.05
N LEU A 78 -4.22 -4.49 10.73
CA LEU A 78 -2.92 -4.29 10.09
C LEU A 78 -2.34 -2.91 10.45
N LEU A 79 -3.14 -1.85 10.41
CA LEU A 79 -2.69 -0.51 10.84
C LEU A 79 -2.33 -0.47 12.33
N GLN A 80 -3.07 -1.18 13.18
CA GLN A 80 -2.74 -1.28 14.60
C GLN A 80 -1.37 -1.94 14.83
N LEU A 81 -1.07 -3.01 14.09
CA LEU A 81 0.21 -3.72 14.18
C LEU A 81 1.38 -2.93 13.60
N SER A 82 1.13 -2.10 12.59
CA SER A 82 2.13 -1.28 11.91
C SER A 82 2.48 0.05 12.59
N LYS A 83 1.97 0.32 13.81
CA LYS A 83 2.21 1.59 14.53
C LYS A 83 3.69 1.94 14.75
N LYS A 84 4.57 0.94 14.77
CA LYS A 84 6.02 1.12 14.93
C LYS A 84 6.75 1.39 13.62
N SER A 85 6.12 1.10 12.47
CA SER A 85 6.69 1.43 11.17
C SER A 85 6.69 2.94 10.99
N ARG A 86 7.84 3.48 10.55
CA ARG A 86 7.99 4.92 10.27
C ARG A 86 7.26 5.35 8.99
N GLU A 87 6.98 4.40 8.09
CA GLU A 87 6.14 4.59 6.90
C GLU A 87 5.16 3.42 6.79
N VAL A 88 3.87 3.75 6.61
CA VAL A 88 2.79 2.79 6.36
C VAL A 88 2.12 3.18 5.06
N ALA A 89 2.32 2.37 4.03
CA ALA A 89 1.79 2.62 2.70
C ALA A 89 0.58 1.74 2.42
N LEU A 90 -0.55 2.32 2.00
CA LEU A 90 -1.65 1.56 1.41
C LEU A 90 -1.59 1.68 -0.12
N VAL A 91 -1.55 0.56 -0.84
CA VAL A 91 -1.23 0.56 -2.28
C VAL A 91 -2.15 -0.32 -3.11
N GLY A 92 -2.47 0.14 -4.32
CA GLY A 92 -3.23 -0.61 -5.31
C GLY A 92 -4.51 0.09 -5.74
N ALA A 93 -5.17 -0.43 -6.78
CA ALA A 93 -6.38 0.17 -7.34
C ALA A 93 -7.50 0.31 -6.28
N SER A 94 -7.70 -0.71 -5.44
CA SER A 94 -8.67 -0.70 -4.33
C SER A 94 -8.35 0.30 -3.22
N ALA A 95 -7.17 0.93 -3.22
CA ALA A 95 -6.83 2.00 -2.28
C ALA A 95 -7.35 3.39 -2.73
N SER A 96 -8.07 3.47 -3.86
CA SER A 96 -8.60 4.72 -4.44
C SER A 96 -9.88 5.18 -3.74
N THR A 97 -9.83 5.29 -2.41
CA THR A 97 -10.89 5.81 -1.54
C THR A 97 -10.52 7.19 -1.00
N ILE A 98 -11.43 7.85 -0.27
CA ILE A 98 -11.12 9.11 0.44
C ILE A 98 -10.01 8.81 1.48
N PRO A 99 -8.84 9.46 1.40
CA PRO A 99 -7.66 9.02 2.15
C PRO A 99 -7.57 9.57 3.57
N ASP A 100 -8.31 10.64 3.90
CA ASP A 100 -8.21 11.30 5.22
C ASP A 100 -8.48 10.36 6.41
N PRO A 101 -9.49 9.47 6.38
CA PRO A 101 -9.68 8.47 7.45
C PRO A 101 -8.49 7.51 7.60
N LEU A 102 -7.82 7.15 6.51
CA LEU A 102 -6.64 6.28 6.53
C LEU A 102 -5.45 7.00 7.16
N PHE A 103 -5.24 8.27 6.80
CA PHE A 103 -4.18 9.09 7.37
C PHE A 103 -4.35 9.29 8.88
N LYS A 104 -5.58 9.54 9.35
CA LYS A 104 -5.89 9.62 10.80
C LYS A 104 -5.58 8.32 11.56
N ARG A 105 -5.51 7.18 10.87
CA ARG A 105 -5.18 5.85 11.44
C ARG A 105 -3.71 5.45 11.25
N GLY A 106 -2.85 6.36 10.82
CA GLY A 106 -1.40 6.14 10.73
C GLY A 106 -0.88 5.74 9.35
N VAL A 107 -1.72 5.70 8.32
CA VAL A 107 -1.22 5.61 6.93
C VAL A 107 -0.44 6.88 6.62
N THR A 108 0.78 6.74 6.10
CA THR A 108 1.64 7.88 5.78
C THR A 108 1.62 8.23 4.29
N ILE A 109 1.20 7.28 3.46
CA ILE A 109 1.09 7.43 2.01
C ILE A 109 0.07 6.46 1.42
N VAL A 110 -0.74 6.93 0.48
CA VAL A 110 -1.65 6.11 -0.33
C VAL A 110 -1.17 6.10 -1.78
N GLY A 111 -0.82 4.92 -2.28
CA GLY A 111 -0.47 4.67 -3.69
C GLY A 111 -1.69 4.18 -4.46
N ALA A 112 -2.49 5.10 -4.99
CA ALA A 112 -3.76 4.82 -5.67
C ALA A 112 -3.64 4.98 -7.19
N ILE A 113 -4.79 4.86 -7.87
CA ILE A 113 -4.91 5.07 -9.30
C ILE A 113 -5.84 6.26 -9.58
N ARG A 114 -5.59 6.99 -10.66
CA ARG A 114 -6.50 7.96 -11.24
C ARG A 114 -6.93 7.45 -12.60
N VAL A 115 -8.23 7.41 -12.86
CA VAL A 115 -8.76 7.02 -14.17
C VAL A 115 -8.53 8.15 -15.16
N ARG A 116 -7.93 7.81 -16.31
CA ARG A 116 -7.72 8.72 -17.45
C ARG A 116 -8.67 8.41 -18.60
N ASP A 117 -8.99 7.12 -18.77
CA ASP A 117 -9.89 6.62 -19.82
C ASP A 117 -10.87 5.63 -19.19
N THR A 118 -12.12 6.07 -19.03
CA THR A 118 -13.17 5.29 -18.35
C THR A 118 -13.63 4.11 -19.19
N ASP A 119 -13.79 4.30 -20.51
CA ASP A 119 -14.32 3.25 -21.39
C ASP A 119 -13.32 2.11 -21.50
N ARG A 120 -12.04 2.44 -21.70
CA ARG A 120 -10.98 1.44 -21.73
C ARG A 120 -10.84 0.72 -20.39
N LEU A 121 -10.97 1.44 -19.28
CA LEU A 121 -10.94 0.86 -17.94
C LEU A 121 -12.07 -0.16 -17.75
N LEU A 122 -13.30 0.21 -18.11
CA LEU A 122 -14.48 -0.66 -17.99
C LEU A 122 -14.33 -1.91 -18.85
N GLN A 123 -13.81 -1.77 -20.08
CA GLN A 123 -13.52 -2.92 -20.94
C GLN A 123 -12.54 -3.88 -20.25
N ILE A 124 -11.39 -3.37 -19.79
CA ILE A 124 -10.36 -4.20 -19.15
C ILE A 124 -10.93 -4.94 -17.94
N VAL A 125 -11.72 -4.26 -17.09
CA VAL A 125 -12.33 -4.87 -15.91
C VAL A 125 -13.34 -5.94 -16.31
N SER A 126 -14.16 -5.69 -17.34
CA SER A 126 -15.16 -6.63 -17.85
C SER A 126 -14.52 -7.89 -18.43
N GLU A 127 -13.31 -7.77 -18.98
CA GLU A 127 -12.50 -8.89 -19.49
C GLU A 127 -11.67 -9.59 -18.39
N GLY A 128 -11.82 -9.22 -17.12
CA GLY A 128 -11.06 -9.79 -16.00
C GLY A 128 -9.59 -9.35 -15.95
N GLY A 129 -9.25 -8.23 -16.61
CA GLY A 129 -7.91 -7.70 -16.68
C GLY A 129 -7.36 -7.24 -15.34
N GLY A 130 -6.10 -7.58 -15.06
CA GLY A 130 -5.41 -7.20 -13.83
C GLY A 130 -4.72 -5.84 -13.91
N THR A 131 -4.01 -5.48 -12.83
CA THR A 131 -3.30 -4.19 -12.69
C THR A 131 -2.34 -3.86 -13.83
N GLN A 132 -1.79 -4.86 -14.53
CA GLN A 132 -0.88 -4.63 -15.65
C GLN A 132 -1.62 -4.07 -16.88
N GLN A 133 -2.80 -4.61 -17.19
CA GLN A 133 -3.67 -4.16 -18.28
C GLN A 133 -4.25 -2.78 -17.97
N LEU A 134 -4.65 -2.55 -16.71
CA LEU A 134 -5.22 -1.29 -16.26
C LEU A 134 -4.31 -0.08 -16.57
N LYS A 135 -2.98 -0.25 -16.62
CA LYS A 135 -2.00 0.82 -16.90
C LYS A 135 -2.25 1.61 -18.17
N SER A 136 -2.93 1.04 -19.16
CA SER A 136 -3.28 1.76 -20.39
C SER A 136 -4.34 2.84 -20.18
N ALA A 137 -5.16 2.71 -19.14
CA ALA A 137 -6.33 3.55 -18.86
C ALA A 137 -6.20 4.42 -17.59
N ILE A 138 -5.09 4.28 -16.85
CA ILE A 138 -4.92 4.90 -15.53
C ILE A 138 -3.55 5.56 -15.36
N ASP A 139 -3.48 6.52 -14.45
CA ASP A 139 -2.23 7.03 -13.88
C ASP A 139 -2.06 6.54 -12.44
N PHE A 140 -0.83 6.23 -12.03
CA PHE A 140 -0.54 5.96 -10.61
C PHE A 140 -0.31 7.27 -9.88
N ILE A 141 -1.02 7.48 -8.78
CA ILE A 141 -0.90 8.68 -7.94
C ILE A 141 -0.42 8.31 -6.53
N ASN A 142 0.31 9.22 -5.90
CA ASN A 142 0.76 9.10 -4.51
C ASN A 142 0.16 10.25 -3.70
N LEU A 143 -0.62 9.93 -2.67
CA LEU A 143 -1.24 10.90 -1.77
C LEU A 143 -0.56 10.81 -0.40
N ARG A 144 -0.21 11.96 0.19
CA ARG A 144 0.27 12.08 1.57
C ARG A 144 -0.68 12.99 2.35
N PRO A 145 -0.79 12.87 3.69
CA PRO A 145 -1.58 13.80 4.47
C PRO A 145 -1.12 15.23 4.22
N LYS A 146 -2.07 16.15 4.06
CA LYS A 146 -1.75 17.57 4.05
C LYS A 146 -1.27 17.94 5.46
N ASN A 147 -0.17 18.68 5.56
CA ASN A 147 0.17 19.32 6.83
C ASN A 147 -0.95 20.31 7.15
N CYS A 148 -1.85 19.96 8.07
CA CYS A 148 -2.73 20.94 8.71
C CYS A 148 -1.88 21.77 9.69
N GLY A 149 -1.05 22.66 9.14
CA GLY A 149 -0.56 23.82 9.87
C GLY A 149 -1.70 24.84 9.94
N ALA A 150 -1.93 25.38 11.13
CA ALA A 150 -2.90 26.42 11.43
C ALA A 150 -2.91 27.51 10.34
N GLN A 151 -4.04 27.64 9.62
CA GLN A 151 -4.37 28.93 9.03
C GLN A 151 -4.82 29.81 10.18
N SER A 152 -3.89 30.69 10.57
CA SER A 152 -4.11 31.83 11.43
C SER A 152 -5.45 32.50 11.11
N ARG A 153 -6.32 32.55 12.12
CA ARG A 153 -7.24 33.67 12.28
C ARG A 153 -6.38 34.93 12.27
N GLN A 154 -6.34 35.65 11.16
CA GLN A 154 -6.13 37.09 11.13
C GLN A 154 -6.40 37.62 9.71
N GLN A 155 -7.23 38.65 9.69
CA GLN A 155 -7.47 39.67 8.66
C GLN A 155 -8.56 39.38 7.62
N GLY A 156 -9.61 40.20 7.75
CA GLY A 156 -10.85 40.28 7.00
C GLY A 156 -11.88 40.95 7.88
#